data_AF-A0A1V5HE60-F1
#
_entry.id   AF-A0A1V5HE60-F1
#
_cell.length_a   1.000
_cell.length_b   1.000
_cell.length_c   1.000
_cell.angle_alpha   90.00
_cell.angle_beta   90.00
_cell.angle_gamma   90.00
#
_symmetry.space_group_name_H-M   'P 1'
#
loop_
_entity.id
_entity.type
_entity.pdbx_description
1 polymer ?
#
loop_
_entity_poly.entity_id
_entity_poly.type
_entity_poly.pdbx_seq_one_letter_code
_entity_poly.pdbx_strand_id
1 'polypeptide(L)'
;MEIKFYLEGERINPRLFSDVAEYWAEKIHSSGGRDSNKRSQIRKFYDEVVLWNSRAKTSSESWENIQPFVNMLIAKAAYAYGRKEKVSKAFLDDFIRTCIRQVHNPRDLDVFASFFEAFMGYYRQYGEN
;
A
#
# COMPACT_ATOMS: atom_id res chain seq x y z
N MET A 1 -6.92 12.39 5.89
CA MET A 1 -7.00 12.63 4.44
C MET A 1 -7.46 11.36 3.74
N GLU A 2 -8.20 11.48 2.64
CA GLU A 2 -8.69 10.32 1.87
C GLU A 2 -7.63 9.87 0.84
N ILE A 3 -7.49 8.55 0.62
CA ILE A 3 -6.63 8.01 -0.44
C ILE A 3 -7.46 7.96 -1.73
N LYS A 4 -7.20 8.86 -2.67
CA LYS A 4 -7.73 8.80 -4.03
C LYS A 4 -6.58 8.86 -5.03
N PHE A 5 -6.46 7.82 -5.86
CA PHE A 5 -5.45 7.75 -6.92
C PHE A 5 -5.66 8.83 -7.97
N TYR A 6 -6.92 9.09 -8.33
CA TYR A 6 -7.30 10.03 -9.37
C TYR A 6 -8.25 11.11 -8.86
N LEU A 7 -8.13 12.30 -9.43
CA LEU A 7 -9.18 13.33 -9.41
C LEU A 7 -10.15 13.08 -10.57
N GLU A 8 -11.19 13.92 -10.67
CA GLU A 8 -12.10 13.92 -11.81
C GLU A 8 -11.32 13.96 -13.14
N GLY A 9 -11.64 13.05 -14.06
CA GLY A 9 -10.99 12.93 -15.37
C GLY A 9 -9.67 12.15 -15.40
N GLU A 10 -9.47 11.16 -14.51
CA GLU A 10 -8.34 10.21 -14.50
C GLU A 10 -6.93 10.83 -14.38
N ARG A 11 -6.85 12.07 -13.90
CA ARG A 11 -5.56 12.70 -13.57
C ARG A 11 -5.14 12.24 -12.19
N ILE A 12 -3.89 11.78 -12.07
CA ILE A 12 -3.33 11.38 -10.77
C ILE A 12 -3.49 12.55 -9.80
N ASN A 13 -3.97 12.27 -8.59
CA ASN A 13 -4.12 13.28 -7.56
C ASN A 13 -2.75 13.91 -7.25
N PRO A 14 -2.58 15.23 -7.45
CA PRO A 14 -1.28 15.89 -7.34
C PRO A 14 -0.70 15.88 -5.92
N ARG A 15 -1.55 15.63 -4.91
CA ARG A 15 -1.15 15.51 -3.50
C ARG A 15 -0.90 14.07 -3.07
N LEU A 16 -1.13 13.09 -3.95
CA LEU A 16 -1.09 11.66 -3.61
C LEU A 16 0.29 11.25 -3.08
N PHE A 17 1.35 11.66 -3.78
CA PHE A 17 2.73 11.29 -3.46
C PHE A 17 3.42 12.27 -2.49
N SER A 18 2.73 13.32 -2.05
CA SER A 18 3.22 14.29 -1.06
C SER A 18 2.38 14.22 0.21
N ASP A 19 1.49 15.20 0.43
CA ASP A 19 0.75 15.38 1.68
C ASP A 19 -0.09 14.16 2.06
N VAL A 20 -0.67 13.46 1.09
CA VAL A 20 -1.45 12.24 1.35
C VAL A 20 -0.51 11.13 1.85
N ALA A 21 0.62 10.91 1.18
CA ALA A 21 1.60 9.90 1.57
C ALA A 21 2.18 10.17 2.96
N GLU A 22 2.54 11.43 3.24
CA GLU A 22 3.03 11.86 4.54
C GLU A 22 2.00 11.65 5.65
N TYR A 23 0.77 12.14 5.45
CA TYR A 23 -0.33 11.95 6.41
C TYR A 23 -0.57 10.47 6.72
N TRP A 24 -0.59 9.61 5.70
CA TRP A 24 -0.82 8.19 5.92
C TRP A 24 0.38 7.52 6.58
N ALA A 25 1.61 7.94 6.28
CA ALA A 25 2.79 7.43 6.96
C ALA A 25 2.72 7.70 8.47
N GLU A 26 2.38 8.92 8.86
CA GLU A 26 2.14 9.29 10.26
C GLU A 26 1.00 8.47 10.86
N LYS A 27 -0.19 8.47 10.23
CA LYS A 27 -1.38 7.80 10.74
C LYS A 27 -1.14 6.30 10.97
N ILE A 28 -0.48 5.63 10.03
CA ILE A 28 -0.16 4.20 10.17
C ILE A 28 0.87 3.97 11.26
N HIS A 29 1.88 4.83 11.38
CA HIS A 29 2.84 4.70 12.48
C HIS A 29 2.14 4.83 13.84
N SER A 30 1.32 5.87 14.02
CA SER A 30 0.59 6.14 15.27
C SER A 30 -0.49 5.11 15.60
N SER A 31 -1.07 4.45 14.60
CA SER A 31 -2.01 3.34 14.83
C SER A 31 -1.31 2.02 15.18
N GLY A 32 0.01 1.98 15.07
CA GLY A 32 0.85 0.86 15.47
C GLY A 32 1.14 0.84 16.96
N GLY A 33 1.92 -0.15 17.39
CA GLY A 33 2.38 -0.32 18.75
C GLY A 33 3.70 -1.11 18.75
N ARG A 34 4.13 -1.58 19.92
CA ARG A 34 5.43 -2.26 20.11
C ARG A 34 5.72 -3.40 19.12
N ASP A 35 4.69 -4.10 18.65
CA ASP A 35 4.84 -5.26 17.76
C ASP A 35 4.15 -5.13 16.41
N SER A 36 3.48 -4.01 16.16
CA SER A 36 2.65 -3.77 14.99
C SER A 36 3.17 -2.58 14.18
N ASN A 37 3.02 -2.67 12.86
CA ASN A 37 3.49 -1.65 11.92
C ASN A 37 4.99 -1.33 12.01
N LYS A 38 5.81 -2.28 12.46
CA LYS A 38 7.27 -2.19 12.32
C LYS A 38 7.59 -1.99 10.85
N ARG A 39 8.61 -1.16 10.58
CA ARG A 39 9.06 -0.86 9.22
C ARG A 39 9.31 -2.12 8.39
N SER A 40 9.91 -3.14 8.99
CA SER A 40 10.16 -4.43 8.34
C SER A 40 8.88 -5.24 8.03
N GLN A 41 7.78 -5.03 8.76
CA GLN A 41 6.49 -5.65 8.46
C GLN A 41 5.83 -4.94 7.28
N ILE A 42 5.77 -3.61 7.32
CA ILE A 42 5.19 -2.80 6.25
C ILE A 42 5.98 -2.97 4.95
N ARG A 43 7.31 -3.01 5.03
CA ARG A 43 8.20 -3.21 3.88
C ARG A 43 7.89 -4.49 3.12
N LYS A 44 7.53 -5.58 3.79
CA LYS A 44 7.16 -6.84 3.11
C LYS A 44 5.95 -6.66 2.18
N PHE A 45 4.95 -5.88 2.58
CA PHE A 45 3.81 -5.57 1.72
C PHE A 45 4.21 -4.71 0.54
N TYR A 46 5.04 -3.70 0.80
CA TYR A 46 5.58 -2.83 -0.25
C TYR A 46 6.41 -3.63 -1.28
N ASP A 47 7.31 -4.50 -0.85
CA ASP A 47 8.16 -5.31 -1.73
C ASP A 47 7.29 -6.22 -2.62
N GLU A 48 6.19 -6.77 -2.10
CA GLU A 48 5.23 -7.53 -2.92
C GLU A 48 4.48 -6.66 -3.94
N VAL A 49 4.08 -5.44 -3.58
CA VAL A 49 3.44 -4.52 -4.54
C VAL A 49 4.40 -4.18 -5.67
N VAL A 50 5.68 -3.91 -5.36
CA VAL A 50 6.72 -3.66 -6.35
C VAL A 50 6.95 -4.88 -7.25
N LEU A 51 6.98 -6.08 -6.66
CA LEU A 51 7.11 -7.33 -7.42
C LEU A 51 5.99 -7.46 -8.46
N TRP A 52 4.73 -7.32 -8.04
CA TRP A 52 3.59 -7.47 -8.95
C TRP A 52 3.50 -6.33 -9.97
N ASN A 53 3.86 -5.09 -9.59
CA ASN A 53 3.94 -3.97 -10.52
C ASN A 53 5.02 -4.24 -11.59
N SER A 54 6.19 -4.74 -11.19
CA SER A 54 7.25 -5.11 -12.13
C SER A 54 6.78 -6.19 -13.10
N ARG A 55 6.07 -7.22 -12.61
CA ARG A 55 5.51 -8.28 -13.45
C ARG A 55 4.45 -7.76 -14.41
N ALA A 56 3.60 -6.83 -13.99
CA ALA A 56 2.58 -6.23 -14.85
C ALA A 56 3.18 -5.35 -15.96
N LYS A 57 4.37 -4.78 -15.73
CA LYS A 57 5.11 -4.02 -16.75
C LYS A 57 5.85 -4.92 -17.73
N THR A 58 6.28 -6.11 -17.31
CA THR A 58 6.87 -7.10 -18.20
C THR A 58 5.79 -7.83 -18.97
N SER A 59 5.90 -7.93 -20.30
CA SER A 59 4.91 -8.56 -21.18
C SER A 59 4.78 -10.10 -21.03
N SER A 60 5.32 -10.68 -19.96
CA SER A 60 5.35 -12.13 -19.71
C SER A 60 4.12 -12.66 -18.99
N GLU A 61 3.39 -11.82 -18.25
CA GLU A 61 2.19 -12.22 -17.51
C GLU A 61 1.02 -11.30 -17.85
N SER A 62 -0.16 -11.87 -18.13
CA SER A 62 -1.37 -11.07 -18.38
C SER A 62 -1.92 -10.48 -17.08
N TRP A 63 -2.63 -9.36 -17.18
CA TRP A 63 -3.21 -8.67 -16.03
C TRP A 63 -4.16 -9.57 -15.23
N GLU A 64 -4.93 -10.41 -15.93
CA GLU A 64 -5.90 -11.35 -15.34
C GLU A 64 -5.22 -12.36 -14.41
N ASN A 65 -3.95 -12.69 -14.66
CA ASN A 65 -3.17 -13.57 -13.80
C ASN A 65 -2.56 -12.83 -12.62
N ILE A 66 -2.24 -11.54 -12.76
CA ILE A 66 -1.61 -10.72 -11.72
C ILE A 66 -2.64 -10.19 -10.71
N GLN A 67 -3.80 -9.73 -11.19
CA GLN A 67 -4.83 -9.10 -10.36
C GLN A 67 -5.23 -9.94 -9.13
N PRO A 68 -5.41 -11.28 -9.21
CA PRO A 68 -5.69 -12.10 -8.02
C PRO A 68 -4.61 -12.00 -6.95
N PHE A 69 -3.33 -11.93 -7.33
CA PHE A 69 -2.23 -11.83 -6.38
C PHE A 69 -2.12 -10.44 -5.74
N VAL A 70 -2.46 -9.38 -6.49
CA VAL A 70 -2.61 -8.03 -5.92
C VAL A 70 -3.75 -8.03 -4.88
N ASN A 71 -4.90 -8.63 -5.21
CA ASN A 71 -6.01 -8.77 -4.25
C ASN A 71 -5.64 -9.60 -3.02
N MET A 72 -4.78 -10.62 -3.18
CA MET A 72 -4.30 -11.47 -2.09
C MET A 72 -3.53 -10.70 -1.01
N LEU A 73 -2.99 -9.52 -1.30
CA LEU A 73 -2.37 -8.66 -0.29
C LEU A 73 -3.35 -8.26 0.83
N ILE A 74 -4.66 -8.14 0.54
CA ILE A 74 -5.69 -7.92 1.57
C ILE A 74 -5.74 -9.12 2.54
N ALA A 75 -5.73 -10.34 2.01
CA ALA A 75 -5.75 -11.56 2.81
C ALA A 75 -4.49 -11.68 3.67
N LYS A 76 -3.32 -11.35 3.11
CA LYS A 76 -2.04 -11.32 3.84
C LYS A 76 -2.05 -10.28 4.96
N ALA A 77 -2.61 -9.09 4.72
CA ALA A 77 -2.75 -8.05 5.73
C ALA A 77 -3.73 -8.48 6.83
N ALA A 78 -4.84 -9.14 6.48
CA ALA A 78 -5.80 -9.67 7.44
C ALA A 78 -5.17 -10.75 8.34
N TYR A 79 -4.38 -11.64 7.74
CA TYR A 79 -3.62 -12.64 8.48
C TYR A 79 -2.57 -11.99 9.41
N ALA A 80 -1.81 -11.00 8.94
CA ALA A 80 -0.84 -10.27 9.75
C ALA A 80 -1.49 -9.53 10.93
N TYR A 81 -2.69 -8.97 10.72
CA TYR A 81 -3.49 -8.38 11.79
C TYR A 81 -3.93 -9.43 12.83
N GLY A 82 -4.52 -10.55 12.38
CA GLY A 82 -4.97 -11.61 13.28
C GLY A 82 -3.83 -12.34 14.02
N ARG A 83 -2.65 -12.46 13.40
CA ARG A 83 -1.48 -13.13 13.98
C ARG A 83 -0.61 -12.14 14.75
N LYS A 84 -0.81 -12.05 16.07
CA LYS A 84 -0.01 -11.20 16.97
C LYS A 84 0.03 -9.72 16.56
N GLU A 85 -1.03 -9.24 15.88
CA GLU A 85 -1.18 -7.84 15.48
C GLU A 85 0.06 -7.30 14.76
N LYS A 86 0.66 -8.04 13.83
CA LYS A 86 1.85 -7.58 13.11
C LYS A 86 1.59 -6.34 12.25
N VAL A 87 0.32 -6.06 11.98
CA VAL A 87 -0.12 -4.79 11.43
C VAL A 87 -1.35 -4.32 12.21
N SER A 88 -1.55 -3.02 12.29
CA SER A 88 -2.74 -2.42 12.88
C SER A 88 -3.98 -2.61 12.01
N LYS A 89 -5.16 -2.46 12.62
CA LYS A 89 -6.42 -2.42 11.88
C LYS A 89 -6.47 -1.30 10.84
N ALA A 90 -5.92 -0.12 11.14
CA ALA A 90 -5.86 1.00 10.21
C ALA A 90 -4.99 0.68 8.97
N PHE A 91 -3.87 -0.03 9.14
CA PHE A 91 -3.07 -0.49 8.00
C PHE A 91 -3.86 -1.45 7.08
N LEU A 92 -4.61 -2.38 7.68
CA LEU A 92 -5.45 -3.31 6.92
C LEU A 92 -6.64 -2.61 6.24
N ASP A 93 -7.49 -1.97 7.02
CA ASP A 93 -8.81 -1.50 6.60
C ASP A 93 -8.72 -0.19 5.85
N ASP A 94 -7.95 0.76 6.38
CA ASP A 94 -7.94 2.13 5.87
C ASP A 94 -6.89 2.35 4.78
N PHE A 95 -5.77 1.60 4.81
CA PHE A 95 -4.68 1.75 3.85
C PHE A 95 -4.70 0.64 2.78
N ILE A 96 -4.40 -0.61 3.13
CA ILE A 96 -4.26 -1.71 2.16
C ILE A 96 -5.54 -1.97 1.38
N ARG A 97 -6.69 -2.11 2.06
CA ARG A 97 -7.97 -2.33 1.37
C ARG A 97 -8.37 -1.15 0.50
N THR A 98 -8.17 0.08 0.97
CA THR A 98 -8.52 1.29 0.21
C THR A 98 -7.68 1.42 -1.06
N CYS A 99 -6.37 1.15 -0.99
CA CYS A 99 -5.49 1.18 -2.15
C CYS A 99 -5.83 0.07 -3.16
N ILE A 100 -5.94 -1.18 -2.71
CA ILE A 100 -6.17 -2.32 -3.61
C ILE A 100 -7.53 -2.24 -4.30
N ARG A 101 -8.56 -1.72 -3.62
CA ARG A 101 -9.88 -1.51 -4.24
C ARG A 101 -9.88 -0.52 -5.39
N GLN A 102 -8.87 0.35 -5.49
CA GLN A 102 -8.70 1.27 -6.62
C GLN A 102 -7.87 0.66 -7.76
N VAL A 103 -7.35 -0.57 -7.60
CA VAL A 103 -6.51 -1.23 -8.60
C VAL A 103 -7.35 -2.15 -9.49
N HIS A 104 -7.67 -1.67 -10.69
CA HIS A 104 -8.45 -2.39 -11.69
C HIS A 104 -7.64 -2.75 -12.94
N ASN A 105 -6.51 -2.07 -13.17
CA ASN A 105 -5.65 -2.27 -14.32
C ASN A 105 -4.15 -2.03 -13.95
N PRO A 106 -3.20 -2.34 -14.85
CA PRO A 106 -1.77 -2.14 -14.60
C PRO A 106 -1.37 -0.69 -14.27
N ARG A 107 -2.05 0.32 -14.82
CA ARG A 107 -1.79 1.74 -14.55
C ARG A 107 -2.14 2.10 -13.11
N ASP A 108 -3.25 1.56 -12.59
CA ASP A 108 -3.65 1.78 -11.20
C ASP A 108 -2.64 1.13 -10.22
N LEU A 109 -2.15 -0.06 -10.57
CA LEU A 109 -1.12 -0.74 -9.78
C LEU A 109 0.19 0.06 -9.76
N ASP A 110 0.55 0.70 -10.87
CA ASP A 110 1.71 1.59 -10.92
C ASP A 110 1.53 2.81 -10.00
N VAL A 111 0.36 3.45 -10.03
CA VAL A 111 0.03 4.55 -9.12
C VAL A 111 0.08 4.10 -7.67
N PHE A 112 -0.44 2.91 -7.34
CA PHE A 112 -0.34 2.35 -6.00
C PHE A 112 1.13 2.13 -5.59
N ALA A 113 1.95 1.54 -6.47
CA ALA A 113 3.36 1.31 -6.18
C ALA A 113 4.11 2.62 -5.92
N SER A 114 3.88 3.66 -6.72
CA SER A 114 4.46 5.00 -6.50
C SER A 114 3.95 5.66 -5.21
N PHE A 115 2.66 5.50 -4.89
CA PHE A 115 2.11 5.99 -3.62
C PHE A 115 2.74 5.29 -2.42
N PHE A 116 2.89 3.97 -2.50
CA PHE A 116 3.49 3.18 -1.43
C PHE A 116 4.99 3.49 -1.29
N GLU A 117 5.70 3.77 -2.38
CA GLU A 117 7.09 4.27 -2.35
C GLU A 117 7.19 5.59 -1.59
N ALA A 118 6.38 6.59 -1.96
CA ALA A 118 6.35 7.89 -1.28
C ALA A 118 6.01 7.72 0.21
N PHE A 119 4.99 6.92 0.51
CA PHE A 119 4.63 6.54 1.88
C PHE A 119 5.85 5.97 2.62
N MET A 120 6.59 5.02 2.02
CA MET A 120 7.76 4.40 2.66
C MET A 120 8.90 5.41 2.90
N GLY A 121 9.04 6.39 2.01
CA GLY A 121 9.95 7.52 2.16
C GLY A 121 9.66 8.32 3.44
N TYR A 122 8.42 8.77 3.61
CA TYR A 122 7.97 9.45 4.84
C TYR A 122 8.00 8.51 6.05
N TYR A 123 7.58 7.25 5.91
CA TYR A 123 7.54 6.27 6.99
C TYR A 123 8.92 6.01 7.62
N ARG A 124 9.99 6.25 6.85
CA ARG A 124 11.38 6.12 7.30
C ARG A 124 11.71 7.02 8.49
N GLN A 125 11.03 8.16 8.65
CA GLN A 125 11.33 9.08 9.75
C GLN A 125 10.91 8.55 11.13
N TYR A 126 9.97 7.61 11.19
CA TYR A 126 9.33 7.19 12.44
C TYR A 126 10.01 6.01 13.18
N GLY A 127 11.33 5.84 13.07
CA GLY A 127 12.08 4.82 13.84
C GLY A 127 11.59 3.36 13.67
N GLU A 128 12.02 2.46 14.56
CA GLU A 128 11.31 1.21 14.86
C GLU A 128 10.55 1.42 16.18
N ASN A 129 9.24 1.12 16.20
CA ASN A 129 8.44 1.04 17.43
C ASN A 129 8.82 -0.16 18.30
#